data_AF-A0A7Y3DNN7-F1
#
_entry.id   AF-A0A7Y3DNN7-F1
#
_cell.length_a   1.000
_cell.length_b   1.000
_cell.length_c   1.000
_cell.angle_alpha   90.00
_cell.angle_beta   90.00
_cell.angle_gamma   90.00
#
_symmetry.space_group_name_H-M   'P 1'
#
loop_
_entity.id
_entity.type
_entity.pdbx_description
1 polymer ?
#
loop_
_entity_poly.entity_id
_entity_poly.type
_entity_poly.pdbx_seq_one_letter_code
_entity_poly.pdbx_strand_id
1 'polypeptide(L)'
;MYFDTAGKDNTDQTLKIAAKRGKELAINEVVVASSTGDTAYKAIEVFEGFQLTVVTYHCGFKEPFKNRMPEEARRDIEKKGIRVFAG
;
A
#
# COMPACT_ATOMS: atom_id res chain seq x y z
N MET A 1 4.05 -4.26 19.58
CA MET A 1 3.08 -5.33 19.27
C MET A 1 3.80 -6.38 18.45
N TYR A 2 3.49 -7.66 18.69
CA TYR A 2 3.99 -8.79 17.91
C TYR A 2 2.78 -9.59 17.40
N PHE A 3 2.85 -10.10 16.17
CA PHE A 3 1.86 -11.04 15.63
C PHE A 3 2.38 -12.46 15.84
N ASP A 4 1.48 -13.40 16.18
CA ASP A 4 1.85 -14.79 16.42
C ASP A 4 2.25 -15.54 15.14
N THR A 5 1.71 -15.10 13.99
CA THR A 5 2.01 -15.67 12.67
C THR A 5 2.28 -14.57 11.66
N ALA A 6 3.00 -14.90 10.58
CA ALA A 6 3.12 -14.03 9.42
C ALA A 6 1.96 -14.27 8.45
N GLY A 7 1.53 -13.24 7.72
CA GLY A 7 0.55 -13.43 6.64
C GLY A 7 -0.36 -12.24 6.37
N LYS A 8 -1.25 -12.45 5.38
CA LYS A 8 -2.22 -11.45 4.91
C LYS A 8 -3.25 -11.08 5.97
N ASP A 9 -3.54 -12.00 6.89
CA ASP A 9 -4.53 -11.81 7.96
C ASP A 9 -4.16 -10.64 8.89
N ASN A 10 -2.87 -10.32 8.97
CA ASN A 10 -2.36 -9.21 9.78
C ASN A 10 -2.48 -7.85 9.09
N THR A 11 -2.86 -7.79 7.81
CA THR A 11 -2.78 -6.56 7.00
C THR A 11 -3.62 -5.43 7.60
N ASP A 12 -4.89 -5.70 7.92
CA ASP A 12 -5.81 -4.66 8.41
C ASP A 12 -5.36 -4.11 9.77
N GLN A 13 -4.92 -4.99 10.66
CA GLN A 13 -4.41 -4.59 11.97
C GLN A 13 -3.09 -3.82 11.86
N THR A 14 -2.20 -4.23 10.96
CA THR A 14 -0.93 -3.55 10.71
C THR A 14 -1.17 -2.12 10.23
N LEU A 15 -2.04 -1.92 9.24
CA LEU A 15 -2.37 -0.60 8.71
C LEU A 15 -2.97 0.30 9.80
N LYS A 16 -3.92 -0.22 10.60
CA LYS A 16 -4.57 0.54 11.67
C LYS A 16 -3.58 1.00 12.74
N ILE A 17 -2.67 0.13 13.17
CA ILE A 17 -1.66 0.47 14.17
C ILE A 17 -0.66 1.47 13.63
N ALA A 18 -0.21 1.29 12.39
CA ALA A 18 0.70 2.22 11.72
C ALA A 18 0.06 3.61 11.56
N ALA A 19 -1.20 3.70 11.14
CA ALA A 19 -1.91 4.97 11.03
C ALA A 19 -2.11 5.65 12.39
N LYS A 20 -2.49 4.90 13.43
CA LYS A 20 -2.60 5.43 14.80
C LYS A 20 -1.26 6.02 15.25
N ARG A 21 -0.17 5.26 15.08
CA ARG A 21 1.16 5.69 15.48
C ARG A 21 1.66 6.89 14.67
N GLY A 22 1.36 6.93 13.37
CA GLY A 22 1.67 8.06 12.50
C GLY A 22 1.00 9.35 12.99
N LYS A 23 -0.29 9.28 13.35
CA LYS A 23 -1.04 10.42 13.91
C LYS A 23 -0.43 10.90 15.23
N GLU A 24 -0.10 9.99 16.14
CA GLU A 24 0.54 10.32 17.43
C GLU A 24 1.91 11.01 17.27
N LEU A 25 2.61 10.72 16.18
CA LEU A 25 3.92 11.29 15.88
C LEU A 25 3.86 12.51 14.95
N ALA A 26 2.67 12.97 14.56
CA ALA A 26 2.47 14.01 13.56
C ALA A 26 3.21 13.71 12.23
N ILE A 27 3.28 12.43 11.86
CA ILE A 27 3.77 11.99 10.55
C ILE A 27 2.65 12.20 9.54
N ASN A 28 2.98 12.77 8.38
CA ASN A 28 2.02 13.08 7.34
C ASN A 28 2.19 12.23 6.08
N GLU A 29 3.30 11.48 5.96
CA GLU A 29 3.60 10.67 4.78
C GLU A 29 3.67 9.19 5.14
N VAL A 30 3.19 8.34 4.24
CA VAL A 30 3.25 6.89 4.42
C VAL A 30 3.55 6.21 3.09
N VAL A 31 4.42 5.20 3.14
CA VAL A 31 4.77 4.37 2.00
C VAL A 31 4.28 2.95 2.25
N VAL A 32 3.53 2.38 1.30
CA VAL A 32 2.93 1.04 1.41
C VAL A 32 3.34 0.18 0.24
N ALA A 33 3.87 -1.02 0.52
CA ALA A 33 4.12 -2.02 -0.50
C ALA A 33 2.81 -2.73 -0.90
N SER A 34 2.51 -2.78 -2.19
CA SER A 34 1.35 -3.50 -2.73
C SER A 34 1.67 -4.10 -4.10
N SER A 35 1.58 -5.42 -4.20
CA SER A 35 1.91 -6.15 -5.43
C SER A 35 0.76 -6.16 -6.45
N THR A 36 -0.47 -6.38 -5.99
CA THR A 36 -1.68 -6.46 -6.84
C THR A 36 -2.58 -5.23 -6.72
N GLY A 37 -2.47 -4.46 -5.64
CA GLY A 37 -3.38 -3.36 -5.32
C GLY A 37 -4.15 -3.58 -4.01
N ASP A 38 -4.34 -4.82 -3.57
CA ASP A 38 -5.22 -5.15 -2.43
C ASP A 38 -4.87 -4.38 -1.14
N THR A 39 -3.58 -4.36 -0.77
CA THR A 39 -3.11 -3.61 0.41
C THR A 39 -3.22 -2.10 0.20
N ALA A 40 -3.06 -1.62 -1.03
CA ALA A 40 -3.17 -0.20 -1.33
C ALA A 40 -4.60 0.28 -1.08
N TYR A 41 -5.63 -0.44 -1.55
CA TYR A 41 -7.02 -0.08 -1.31
C TYR A 41 -7.36 0.06 0.17
N LYS A 42 -6.92 -0.90 0.98
CA LYS A 42 -7.09 -0.84 2.44
C LYS A 42 -6.32 0.33 3.06
N ALA A 43 -5.13 0.63 2.56
CA ALA A 43 -4.33 1.74 3.05
C ALA A 43 -4.98 3.10 2.75
N ILE A 44 -5.65 3.26 1.61
CA ILE A 44 -6.36 4.51 1.26
C ILE A 44 -7.41 4.86 2.32
N GLU A 45 -8.17 3.87 2.76
CA GLU A 45 -9.21 4.06 3.77
C GLU A 45 -8.63 4.35 5.16
N VAL A 46 -7.55 3.66 5.53
CA VAL A 46 -6.98 3.74 6.89
C VAL A 46 -6.11 4.99 7.08
N PHE A 47 -5.41 5.43 6.03
CA PHE A 47 -4.49 6.57 6.05
C PHE A 47 -5.12 7.85 5.50
N GLU A 48 -6.43 8.03 5.72
CA GLU A 48 -7.11 9.29 5.37
C GLU A 48 -6.39 10.50 6.01
N GLY A 49 -6.06 11.49 5.18
CA GLY A 49 -5.31 12.68 5.58
C GLY A 49 -3.78 12.57 5.49
N PHE A 50 -3.23 11.38 5.19
CA PHE A 50 -1.81 11.20 4.91
C PHE A 50 -1.52 11.32 3.41
N GLN A 51 -0.29 11.70 3.06
CA GLN A 51 0.27 11.53 1.73
C GLN A 51 0.74 10.08 1.56
N LEU A 52 -0.12 9.27 0.94
CA LEU A 52 0.15 7.87 0.66
C LEU A 52 0.92 7.71 -0.66
N THR A 53 2.02 6.94 -0.63
CA THR A 53 2.72 6.42 -1.81
C THR A 53 2.69 4.91 -1.81
N VAL A 54 2.29 4.31 -2.93
CA VAL A 54 2.24 2.86 -3.12
C VAL A 54 3.45 2.43 -3.92
N VAL A 55 4.21 1.46 -3.40
CA VAL A 55 5.33 0.83 -4.10
C VAL A 55 4.92 -0.55 -4.57
N THR A 56 5.10 -0.82 -5.86
CA THR A 56 4.84 -2.14 -6.47
C THR A 56 6.11 -2.71 -7.09
N TYR A 57 6.06 -3.98 -7.51
CA TYR A 57 7.19 -4.65 -8.14
C TYR A 57 7.51 -4.07 -9.53
N HIS A 58 8.77 -4.13 -9.94
CA HIS A 58 9.17 -3.88 -11.33
C HIS A 58 8.43 -4.79 -12.32
N CYS A 59 8.27 -4.29 -13.54
CA CYS A 59 7.80 -5.06 -14.67
C CYS A 59 8.76 -6.23 -14.93
N GLY A 60 8.23 -7.45 -15.09
CA GLY A 60 9.08 -8.63 -15.26
C GLY A 60 9.27 -9.49 -14.02
N PHE A 61 8.87 -9.03 -12.82
CA PHE A 61 9.16 -9.71 -11.55
C PHE A 61 8.65 -11.16 -11.50
N LYS A 62 7.42 -11.39 -11.97
CA LYS A 62 6.83 -12.74 -12.05
C LYS A 62 6.95 -13.35 -13.43
N GLU A 63 6.68 -12.55 -14.46
CA GLU A 63 6.68 -12.96 -15.86
C GLU A 63 7.29 -11.83 -16.69
N PRO A 64 8.17 -12.13 -17.66
CA PRO A 64 8.79 -11.13 -18.52
C PRO A 64 7.75 -10.20 -19.15
N PHE A 65 8.03 -8.89 -19.11
CA PHE A 65 7.20 -7.84 -19.71
C PHE A 65 5.78 -7.72 -19.14
N LYS A 66 5.51 -8.26 -17.93
CA LYS A 66 4.23 -8.08 -17.25
C LYS A 66 4.38 -7.40 -15.90
N ASN A 67 3.51 -6.42 -15.66
CA ASN A 67 3.31 -5.80 -14.36
C ASN A 67 2.53 -6.74 -13.44
N ARG A 68 2.89 -6.77 -12.15
CA ARG A 68 2.14 -7.57 -11.17
C ARG A 68 0.84 -6.89 -10.75
N MET A 69 0.85 -5.56 -10.68
CA MET A 69 -0.33 -4.75 -10.46
C MET A 69 -1.05 -4.55 -11.81
N PRO A 70 -2.36 -4.88 -11.91
CA PRO A 70 -3.13 -4.59 -13.10
C PRO A 70 -3.17 -3.08 -13.38
N GLU A 71 -3.12 -2.70 -14.66
CA GLU A 71 -3.18 -1.29 -15.08
C GLU A 71 -4.47 -0.59 -14.61
N GLU A 72 -5.59 -1.32 -14.57
CA GLU A 72 -6.86 -0.79 -14.06
C GLU A 72 -6.77 -0.41 -12.58
N ALA A 73 -6.17 -1.28 -11.75
CA ALA A 73 -5.96 -1.03 -10.33
C ALA A 73 -5.01 0.15 -10.13
N ARG A 74 -3.91 0.19 -10.89
CA ARG A 74 -2.95 1.31 -10.87
C ARG A 74 -3.67 2.63 -11.17
N ARG A 75 -4.42 2.69 -12.27
CA ARG A 75 -5.14 3.91 -12.70
C ARG A 75 -6.20 4.33 -11.70
N ASP A 76 -6.92 3.39 -11.08
CA ASP A 76 -7.90 3.71 -10.03
C ASP A 76 -7.24 4.32 -8.78
N ILE A 77 -6.12 3.74 -8.34
CA ILE A 77 -5.34 4.27 -7.20
C ILE A 77 -4.80 5.67 -7.54
N GLU A 78 -4.23 5.86 -8.73
CA GLU A 78 -3.71 7.16 -9.17
C GLU A 78 -4.82 8.22 -9.29
N LYS A 79 -6.02 7.85 -9.76
CA LYS A 79 -7.20 8.74 -9.80
C LYS A 79 -7.65 9.23 -8.42
N LYS A 80 -7.37 8.46 -7.36
CA LYS A 80 -7.63 8.84 -5.96
C LYS A 80 -6.55 9.76 -5.39
N GLY A 81 -5.62 10.25 -6.23
CA GLY A 81 -4.58 11.20 -5.84
C GLY A 81 -3.34 10.57 -5.23
N ILE A 82 -3.19 9.23 -5.33
CA ILE A 82 -2.10 8.47 -4.70
C ILE A 82 -1.03 8.15 -5.74
N ARG A 83 0.24 8.32 -5.37
CA ARG A 83 1.36 8.00 -6.24
C ARG A 83 1.61 6.49 -6.25
N VAL A 84 1.72 5.88 -7.43
CA VAL A 84 2.16 4.49 -7.59
C VAL A 84 3.55 4.46 -8.23
N PHE A 85 4.53 3.96 -7.47
CA PHE A 85 5.90 3.76 -7.93
C PHE A 85 6.16 2.29 -8.27
N ALA A 86 6.76 2.05 -9.44
CA ALA A 86 7.25 0.74 -9.85
C ALA A 86 8.71 0.90 -10.28
N GLY A 87 9.59 0.05 -9.75
CA GLY A 87 11.03 0.10 -9.97
C GLY A 87 11.73 -1.19 -9.56
#